data_AF-A0A840KDD0-F1
#
_entry.id   AF-A0A840KDD0-F1
#
_cell.length_a   1.000
_cell.length_b   1.000
_cell.length_c   1.000
_cell.angle_alpha   90.00
_cell.angle_beta   90.00
_cell.angle_gamma   90.00
#
_symmetry.space_group_name_H-M   'P 1'
#
loop_
_entity.id
_entity.type
_entity.pdbx_description
1 polymer ?
#
loop_
_entity_poly.entity_id
_entity_poly.type
_entity_poly.pdbx_seq_one_letter_code
_entity_poly.pdbx_strand_id
1 'polypeptide(L)'
;MSRVKTEAIWQHDQVLPYILTRLKDKISEITAVEKIILFGSRGRLPLEYWKELEGKDWDVLVQAKCKLKNAGILVDDNYHLDLLVLDEARTKELYRHIKTKELYPINELECLMTKNEENE
;
A
#
# COMPACT_ATOMS: atom_id res chain seq x y z
N MET A 1 -12.41 -14.98 2.89
CA MET A 1 -12.21 -14.69 1.45
C MET A 1 -12.54 -13.23 1.22
N SER A 2 -11.62 -12.45 0.65
CA SER A 2 -11.87 -11.04 0.29
C SER A 2 -13.02 -10.97 -0.72
N ARG A 3 -13.97 -10.07 -0.52
CA ARG A 3 -15.16 -9.90 -1.36
C ARG A 3 -14.82 -8.95 -2.50
N VAL A 4 -14.93 -9.42 -3.74
CA VAL A 4 -14.82 -8.56 -4.92
C VAL A 4 -15.96 -7.53 -4.90
N LYS A 5 -15.64 -6.23 -4.89
CA LYS A 5 -16.64 -5.15 -4.98
C LYS A 5 -16.41 -4.34 -6.25
N THR A 6 -17.24 -4.54 -7.25
CA THR A 6 -17.14 -3.93 -8.59
C THR A 6 -17.26 -2.41 -8.63
N GLU A 7 -17.62 -1.77 -7.51
CA GLU A 7 -17.92 -0.34 -7.42
C GLU A 7 -16.71 0.53 -7.03
N ALA A 8 -15.64 -0.08 -6.50
CA ALA A 8 -14.43 0.65 -6.13
C ALA A 8 -13.46 0.81 -7.30
N ILE A 9 -12.67 1.89 -7.28
CA ILE A 9 -11.54 2.14 -8.15
C ILE A 9 -10.35 1.29 -7.66
N TRP A 10 -10.11 0.20 -8.37
CA TRP A 10 -9.03 -0.77 -8.06
C TRP A 10 -7.72 -0.48 -8.79
N GLN A 11 -7.67 0.60 -9.56
CA GLN A 11 -6.57 0.91 -10.47
C GLN A 11 -5.35 1.42 -9.71
N HIS A 12 -4.22 0.78 -9.97
CA HIS A 12 -2.93 1.11 -9.38
C HIS A 12 -2.51 2.56 -9.65
N ASP A 13 -2.90 3.10 -10.80
CA ASP A 13 -2.64 4.50 -11.21
C ASP A 13 -3.29 5.53 -10.27
N GLN A 14 -4.34 5.16 -9.55
CA GLN A 14 -4.99 6.06 -8.59
C GLN A 14 -4.61 5.73 -7.14
N VAL A 15 -4.43 4.45 -6.83
CA VAL A 15 -4.15 4.01 -5.44
C VAL A 15 -2.70 4.25 -5.03
N LEU A 16 -1.72 4.02 -5.92
CA LEU A 16 -0.30 4.23 -5.59
C LEU A 16 0.01 5.71 -5.29
N PRO A 17 -0.42 6.70 -6.09
CA PRO A 17 -0.24 8.11 -5.74
C PRO A 17 -0.91 8.47 -4.42
N TYR A 18 -2.11 7.98 -4.15
CA TYR A 18 -2.80 8.23 -2.87
C TYR A 18 -1.99 7.71 -1.67
N ILE A 19 -1.47 6.47 -1.76
CA ILE A 19 -0.65 5.86 -0.70
C ILE A 19 0.62 6.68 -0.45
N LEU A 20 1.31 7.06 -1.53
CA LEU A 20 2.60 7.74 -1.46
C LEU A 20 2.49 9.23 -1.08
N THR A 21 1.32 9.85 -1.28
CA THR A 21 1.06 11.26 -0.95
C THR A 21 0.13 11.37 0.26
N ARG A 22 -1.18 11.45 0.04
CA ARG A 22 -2.20 11.80 1.02
C ARG A 22 -2.20 10.89 2.25
N LEU A 23 -1.99 9.58 2.08
CA LEU A 23 -1.90 8.67 3.22
C LEU A 23 -0.62 8.89 4.02
N LYS A 24 0.53 8.96 3.33
CA LYS A 24 1.82 9.24 3.96
C LYS A 24 1.80 10.55 4.73
N ASP A 25 1.26 11.62 4.14
CA ASP A 25 1.19 12.95 4.76
C ASP A 25 0.34 12.92 6.03
N LYS A 26 -0.85 12.31 5.98
CA LYS A 26 -1.72 12.13 7.16
C LYS A 26 -1.04 11.38 8.29
N ILE A 27 -0.28 10.33 8.00
CA ILE A 27 0.46 9.59 9.04
C ILE A 27 1.62 10.44 9.54
N SER A 28 2.29 11.17 8.65
CA SER A 28 3.42 12.06 8.95
C SER A 28 3.04 13.22 9.87
N GLU A 29 1.79 13.67 9.87
CA GLU A 29 1.26 14.63 10.85
C GLU A 29 1.27 14.09 12.29
N ILE A 30 1.21 12.76 12.46
CA ILE A 30 1.15 12.10 13.77
C ILE A 30 2.52 11.53 14.17
N THR A 31 3.24 10.94 13.21
CA THR A 31 4.51 10.24 13.43
C THR A 31 5.33 10.12 12.16
N ALA A 32 6.65 10.10 12.28
CA ALA A 32 7.52 9.93 11.13
C ALA A 32 7.28 8.56 10.46
N VAL A 33 6.91 8.60 9.18
CA VAL A 33 6.82 7.43 8.30
C VAL A 33 8.21 7.04 7.86
N GLU A 34 8.65 5.85 8.27
CA GLU A 34 9.97 5.32 7.93
C GLU A 34 9.91 4.46 6.68
N LYS A 35 8.86 3.63 6.54
CA LYS A 35 8.65 2.77 5.37
C LYS A 35 7.19 2.64 5.01
N ILE A 36 6.92 2.47 3.72
CA ILE A 36 5.60 2.07 3.20
C ILE A 36 5.79 0.83 2.37
N ILE A 37 4.99 -0.19 2.65
CA ILE A 37 5.18 -1.54 2.15
C ILE A 37 3.84 -2.10 1.69
N LEU A 38 3.81 -2.68 0.50
CA LEU A 38 2.70 -3.51 0.06
C LEU A 38 2.95 -4.95 0.47
N PHE A 39 1.91 -5.57 1.02
CA PHE A 39 1.93 -6.99 1.33
C PHE A 39 0.74 -7.70 0.67
N GLY A 40 0.44 -8.91 1.14
CA GLY A 40 -0.71 -9.67 0.64
C GLY A 40 -0.58 -10.02 -0.85
N SER A 41 -1.68 -9.88 -1.60
CA SER A 41 -1.72 -10.33 -3.00
C SER A 41 -0.75 -9.53 -3.89
N ARG A 42 -0.71 -8.21 -3.70
CA ARG A 42 0.14 -7.29 -4.47
C ARG A 42 1.61 -7.36 -4.06
N GLY A 43 1.91 -7.65 -2.78
CA GLY A 43 3.28 -7.92 -2.34
C GLY A 43 3.85 -9.25 -2.84
N ARG A 44 3.00 -10.24 -3.14
CA ARG A 44 3.44 -11.58 -3.61
C ARG A 44 3.62 -11.69 -5.12
N LEU A 45 2.76 -11.03 -5.89
CA LEU A 45 2.70 -11.20 -7.34
C LEU A 45 3.60 -10.19 -8.07
N PRO A 46 4.30 -10.62 -9.12
CA PRO A 46 4.95 -9.72 -10.07
C PRO A 46 3.94 -8.73 -10.69
N LEU A 47 4.42 -7.56 -11.11
CA LEU A 47 3.58 -6.46 -11.59
C LEU A 47 2.72 -6.84 -12.80
N GLU A 48 3.22 -7.71 -13.65
CA GLU A 48 2.57 -8.16 -14.88
C GLU A 48 1.23 -8.86 -14.58
N TYR A 49 1.10 -9.46 -13.39
CA TYR A 49 -0.11 -10.17 -12.95
C TYR A 49 -1.07 -9.30 -12.14
N TRP A 50 -0.76 -8.02 -11.92
CA TRP A 50 -1.61 -7.15 -11.10
C TRP A 50 -2.96 -6.86 -11.73
N LYS A 51 -3.08 -6.99 -13.06
CA LYS A 51 -4.37 -6.92 -13.75
C LYS A 51 -5.36 -7.99 -13.25
N GLU A 52 -4.87 -9.15 -12.82
CA GLU A 52 -5.69 -10.23 -12.23
C GLU A 52 -6.13 -9.94 -10.78
N LEU A 53 -5.60 -8.84 -10.19
CA LEU A 53 -5.94 -8.37 -8.85
C LEU A 53 -6.90 -7.17 -8.89
N GLU A 54 -7.41 -6.82 -10.06
CA GLU A 54 -8.54 -5.90 -10.20
C GLU A 54 -9.70 -6.40 -9.33
N GLY A 55 -10.32 -5.50 -8.57
CA GLY A 55 -11.38 -5.89 -7.63
C GLY A 55 -10.91 -6.33 -6.24
N LYS A 56 -9.60 -6.44 -5.99
CA LYS A 56 -9.04 -6.90 -4.69
C LYS A 56 -8.47 -5.77 -3.85
N ASP A 57 -8.61 -5.93 -2.54
CA ASP A 57 -8.12 -5.04 -1.49
C ASP A 57 -6.61 -4.77 -1.60
N TRP A 58 -6.21 -3.59 -1.13
CA TRP A 58 -4.81 -3.18 -1.02
C TRP A 58 -4.35 -3.34 0.42
N ASP A 59 -3.48 -4.32 0.63
CA ASP A 59 -2.81 -4.59 1.89
C ASP A 59 -1.57 -3.67 2.03
N VAL A 60 -1.66 -2.64 2.87
CA VAL A 60 -0.60 -1.63 3.04
C VAL A 60 -0.12 -1.59 4.48
N LEU A 61 1.19 -1.72 4.66
CA LEU A 61 1.86 -1.55 5.93
C LEU A 61 2.69 -0.28 5.91
N VAL A 62 2.56 0.52 6.96
CA VAL A 62 3.36 1.71 7.21
C VAL A 62 4.18 1.47 8.46
N GLN A 63 5.51 1.44 8.31
CA GLN A 63 6.42 1.46 9.44
C GLN A 63 6.54 2.90 9.92
N ALA A 64 6.26 3.13 11.19
CA ALA A 64 6.32 4.42 11.84
C ALA A 64 7.19 4.37 13.10
N LYS A 65 7.78 5.52 13.44
CA LYS A 65 8.68 5.64 14.61
C LYS A 65 7.99 5.35 15.95
N CYS A 66 6.68 5.58 16.06
CA CYS A 66 5.92 5.29 17.26
C CYS A 66 4.71 4.40 16.97
N LYS A 67 4.30 3.63 17.99
CA LYS A 67 3.21 2.67 17.89
C LYS A 67 1.87 3.39 17.78
N LEU A 68 1.30 3.39 16.59
CA LEU A 68 -0.10 3.79 16.39
C LEU A 68 -1.00 2.56 16.60
N LYS A 69 -2.10 2.74 17.36
CA LYS A 69 -3.09 1.68 17.61
C LYS A 69 -3.90 1.53 16.31
N ASN A 70 -3.78 0.36 15.65
CA ASN A 70 -4.40 -0.03 14.36
C ASN A 70 -5.26 1.06 13.70
N ALA A 71 -4.72 1.69 12.66
CA ALA A 71 -5.53 2.45 11.73
C ALA A 71 -6.51 1.47 11.07
N GLY A 72 -7.81 1.74 11.21
CA GLY A 72 -8.86 0.88 10.65
C GLY A 72 -8.85 0.86 9.12
N ILE A 73 -9.79 0.12 8.56
CA ILE A 73 -10.06 0.11 7.11
C ILE A 73 -10.35 1.55 6.67
N LEU A 74 -9.47 2.11 5.83
CA LEU A 74 -9.73 3.40 5.19
C LEU A 74 -10.62 3.12 3.98
N VAL A 75 -11.93 3.18 4.22
CA VAL A 75 -12.95 3.20 3.19
C VAL A 75 -13.16 4.66 2.81
N ASP A 76 -12.50 5.13 1.77
CA ASP A 76 -13.02 6.25 0.98
C ASP A 76 -13.85 5.62 -0.14
N ASP A 77 -14.87 6.33 -0.67
CA ASP A 77 -15.97 5.76 -1.48
C ASP A 77 -15.51 4.96 -2.73
N ASN A 78 -14.21 4.99 -3.04
CA ASN A 78 -13.62 4.41 -4.23
C ASN A 78 -12.45 3.43 -3.99
N TYR A 79 -12.04 3.04 -2.77
CA TYR A 79 -11.03 1.96 -2.61
C TYR A 79 -11.09 1.27 -1.24
N HIS A 80 -10.70 -0.01 -1.20
CA HIS A 80 -10.56 -0.77 0.04
C HIS A 80 -9.08 -0.97 0.37
N LEU A 81 -8.61 -0.22 1.35
CA LEU A 81 -7.22 -0.25 1.82
C LEU A 81 -7.18 -0.77 3.25
N ASP A 82 -6.56 -1.93 3.42
CA ASP A 82 -6.26 -2.53 4.72
C ASP A 82 -4.92 -1.97 5.19
N LEU A 83 -4.99 -0.99 6.09
CA LEU A 83 -3.83 -0.28 6.61
C LEU A 83 -3.35 -0.90 7.92
N LEU A 84 -2.06 -1.24 7.99
CA LEU A 84 -1.38 -1.56 9.24
C LEU A 84 -0.31 -0.52 9.51
N VAL A 85 -0.34 0.12 10.68
CA VAL A 85 0.71 1.05 11.10
C VAL A 85 1.44 0.45 12.29
N LEU A 86 2.72 0.11 12.10
CA LEU A 86 3.51 -0.67 13.05
C LEU A 86 4.86 -0.01 13.32
N ASP A 87 5.48 -0.37 14.45
CA ASP A 87 6.87 -0.03 14.73
C ASP A 87 7.85 -0.95 13.99
N GLU A 88 9.13 -0.59 14.00
CA GLU A 88 10.19 -1.35 13.35
C GLU A 88 10.26 -2.81 13.83
N ALA A 89 10.09 -3.05 15.13
CA ALA A 89 10.21 -4.39 15.72
C ALA A 89 9.15 -5.35 15.15
N ARG A 90 7.88 -4.94 15.15
CA ARG A 90 6.78 -5.73 14.60
C ARG A 90 6.85 -5.84 13.09
N THR A 91 7.28 -4.77 12.43
CA THR A 91 7.45 -4.78 10.97
C THR A 91 8.50 -5.82 10.56
N LYS A 92 9.64 -5.89 11.26
CA LYS A 92 10.68 -6.91 11.03
C LYS A 92 10.20 -8.34 11.25
N GLU A 93 9.32 -8.59 12.22
CA GLU A 93 8.73 -9.92 12.42
C GLU A 93 7.85 -10.33 11.23
N LEU A 94 7.06 -9.38 10.71
CA LEU A 94 6.22 -9.63 9.54
C LEU A 94 7.06 -9.99 8.31
N TYR A 95 8.11 -9.21 8.03
CA TYR A 95 9.03 -9.40 6.90
C TYR A 95 9.60 -10.83 6.79
N ARG A 96 9.81 -11.53 7.90
CA ARG A 96 10.40 -12.87 7.90
C ARG A 96 9.53 -13.92 7.22
N HIS A 97 8.22 -13.69 7.15
CA HIS A 97 7.25 -14.72 6.78
C HIS A 97 6.45 -14.39 5.51
N ILE A 98 6.54 -13.15 5.00
CA ILE A 98 5.75 -12.74 3.85
C ILE A 98 6.59 -12.05 2.78
N LYS A 99 6.23 -12.29 1.51
CA LYS A 99 6.73 -11.47 0.40
C LYS A 99 6.07 -10.11 0.44
N THR A 100 6.88 -9.09 0.25
CA THR A 100 6.48 -7.68 0.30
C THR A 100 7.11 -6.93 -0.85
N LYS A 101 6.60 -5.73 -1.11
CA LYS A 101 7.20 -4.75 -2.02
C LYS A 101 7.31 -3.43 -1.29
N GLU A 102 8.50 -2.85 -1.23
CA GLU A 102 8.70 -1.54 -0.66
C GLU A 102 8.26 -0.44 -1.65
N LEU A 103 7.50 0.52 -1.17
CA LEU A 103 7.10 1.73 -1.92
C LEU A 103 7.87 2.96 -1.44
N TYR A 104 8.31 2.95 -0.19
CA TYR A 104 9.05 4.05 0.43
C TYR A 104 10.01 3.50 1.50
N PRO A 105 11.25 4.01 1.60
CA PRO A 105 11.84 5.03 0.74
C PRO A 105 12.26 4.50 -0.65
N ILE A 106 12.49 3.20 -0.79
CA ILE A 106 12.85 2.59 -2.08
C ILE A 106 11.55 2.21 -2.78
N ASN A 107 11.18 2.97 -3.82
CA ASN A 107 10.00 2.65 -4.61
C ASN A 107 10.29 1.53 -5.61
N GLU A 108 10.05 0.28 -5.23
CA GLU A 108 10.20 -0.87 -6.13
C GLU A 108 9.24 -0.82 -7.33
N LEU A 109 8.26 0.09 -7.31
CA LEU A 109 7.25 0.26 -8.35
C LEU A 109 7.43 1.57 -9.13
N GLU A 110 8.58 2.23 -9.03
CA GLU A 110 8.87 3.49 -9.74
C GLU A 110 8.62 3.39 -11.26
N CYS A 111 8.82 2.20 -11.85
CA CYS A 111 8.54 1.93 -13.26
C CYS A 111 7.07 2.03 -13.67
N LEU A 112 6.12 1.99 -12.73
CA LEU A 112 4.69 2.22 -13.00
C LEU A 112 4.36 3.72 -13.01
N MET A 113 5.10 4.54 -12.27
CA MET A 113 4.84 5.98 -12.21
C MET A 113 5.36 6.69 -13.46
N THR A 114 6.47 6.22 -14.04
CA THR A 114 7.06 6.77 -15.27
C THR A 114 6.28 6.42 -16.54
N LYS A 115 5.60 5.27 -16.60
CA LYS A 115 4.78 4.89 -17.77
C LYS A 115 3.55 5.80 -18.00
N ASN A 116 3.12 6.52 -16.97
CA ASN A 116 2.01 7.47 -17.08
C ASN A 116 2.45 8.83 -17.63
N GLU A 117 3.75 9.17 -17.58
CA GLU A 117 4.27 10.42 -18.17
C GLU A 117 4.52 10.29 -19.69
N GLU A 118 4.73 9.08 -20.22
CA GLU A 118 4.99 8.87 -21.66
C GLU A 118 3.71 8.72 -22.52
N ASN A 119 2.51 8.74 -21.92
CA ASN A 119 1.23 8.59 -22.64
C ASN A 119 0.33 9.85 -22.61
N GLU A 120 0.85 11.03 -22.25
CA GLU A 120 0.20 12.33 -22.46
C GLU A 120 0.71 13.06 -23.72
#